data_AF-A0A0C9SSM3-F1
#
_entry.id   AF-A0A0C9SSM3-F1
#
_cell.length_a   1.000
_cell.length_b   1.000
_cell.length_c   1.000
_cell.angle_alpha   90.00
_cell.angle_beta   90.00
_cell.angle_gamma   90.00
#
_symmetry.space_group_name_H-M   'P 1'
#
loop_
_entity.id
_entity.type
_entity.pdbx_description
1 polymer ?
#
loop_
_entity_poly.entity_id
_entity_poly.type
_entity_poly.pdbx_seq_one_letter_code
_entity_poly.pdbx_strand_id
1 'polypeptide(L)'
;MSHPASTSAAHAAEPEPSTSSLHATAVKTNAPAVAPLPLRFKIGTNHKKYLDAHDGKVFCHIPHRVITSPNAPSIPRPFVYENEPVQCRADGRYGYVDIYQWPQMFCEEYPWGVAYPVKGMYWETDPLARLWWTPTYADFVPLADTTLVIGFLSQEKRNELNKVQDVVKNRYMLYKKSKVPERNPRDQGERIMLIMRNNYNHLDRFPLTWRDIITAVAEFQRSVMECFAYFDYHQMILPSIQTPAFPYPEYNPYWLGAFTCDPGVAETLFRAGVPVWLIRHEDTVTANTSLLAKVVPREPEVVLAMFTDPVKHFARPFPVRYVGPSNYECSLACRRFLRQDQMETWQVTPTNAAGTSTAGPSMAGPSSAGTQSAPNRQAKRKQRANQKAPYPPSSNLLTEPQLRDSVTEGFKG
;
A
#
# COMPACT_ATOMS: atom_id res chain seq x y z
N MET A 1 -43.48 8.29 67.74
CA MET A 1 -43.54 9.76 67.58
C MET A 1 -42.13 10.28 67.79
N SER A 2 -41.44 10.96 66.90
CA SER A 2 -41.64 11.33 65.49
C SER A 2 -40.32 12.01 65.12
N HIS A 3 -39.66 11.54 64.07
CA HIS A 3 -38.58 12.29 63.43
C HIS A 3 -39.12 13.62 62.88
N PRO A 4 -38.29 14.66 62.86
CA PRO A 4 -38.22 15.57 61.72
C PRO A 4 -36.80 15.51 61.13
N ALA A 5 -36.64 14.91 59.95
CA ALA A 5 -36.66 15.61 58.67
C ALA A 5 -35.38 16.46 58.45
N SER A 6 -34.29 15.78 58.11
CA SER A 6 -33.13 16.41 57.47
C SER A 6 -33.48 16.70 56.01
N THR A 7 -33.54 17.98 55.68
CA THR A 7 -33.78 18.48 54.33
C THR A 7 -32.56 18.19 53.47
N SER A 8 -32.78 17.37 52.43
CA SER A 8 -31.84 17.08 51.36
C SER A 8 -31.52 18.35 50.57
N ALA A 9 -30.27 18.80 50.62
CA ALA A 9 -29.74 19.76 49.65
C ALA A 9 -29.31 18.95 48.42
N ALA A 10 -30.11 19.08 47.35
CA ALA A 10 -29.86 18.45 46.07
C ALA A 10 -28.49 18.85 45.52
N HIS A 11 -27.62 17.86 45.31
CA HIS A 11 -26.49 17.98 44.41
C HIS A 11 -27.02 18.28 43.00
N ALA A 12 -26.72 19.48 42.51
CA ALA A 12 -26.88 19.80 41.10
C ALA A 12 -25.96 18.87 40.29
N ALA A 13 -26.58 18.00 39.49
CA ALA A 13 -25.87 17.16 38.54
C ALA A 13 -25.19 18.05 37.50
N GLU A 14 -23.87 17.94 37.37
CA GLU A 14 -23.14 18.46 36.22
C GLU A 14 -23.61 17.72 34.96
N PRO A 15 -23.83 18.43 33.84
CA PRO A 15 -24.32 17.80 32.63
C PRO A 15 -23.20 16.99 31.98
N GLU A 16 -23.52 15.74 31.60
CA GLU A 16 -22.61 14.87 30.86
C GLU A 16 -22.10 15.52 29.58
N PRO A 17 -20.80 15.38 29.24
CA PRO A 17 -20.27 15.89 27.99
C PRO A 17 -20.75 15.02 26.83
N SER A 18 -21.74 15.55 26.12
CA SER A 18 -22.24 15.14 24.82
C SER A 18 -21.10 14.69 23.87
N THR A 19 -21.28 13.48 23.33
CA THR A 19 -20.47 12.84 22.29
C THR A 19 -20.53 13.63 20.98
N SER A 20 -19.69 14.66 20.86
CA SER A 20 -19.51 15.39 19.60
C SER A 20 -18.65 14.58 18.63
N SER A 21 -19.32 13.98 17.65
CA SER A 21 -18.73 13.30 16.49
C SER A 21 -17.68 14.18 15.79
N LEU A 22 -16.44 13.73 15.75
CA LEU A 22 -15.36 14.32 14.97
C LEU A 22 -15.53 13.99 13.47
N HIS A 23 -16.49 14.65 12.81
CA HIS A 23 -16.57 14.71 11.35
C HIS A 23 -16.20 16.12 10.87
N ALA A 24 -14.91 16.45 10.96
CA ALA A 24 -14.37 17.59 10.25
C ALA A 24 -14.25 17.22 8.76
N THR A 25 -15.19 17.73 7.96
CA THR A 25 -15.26 17.48 6.52
C THR A 25 -14.24 18.38 5.81
N ALA A 26 -13.11 17.80 5.39
CA ALA A 26 -12.24 18.44 4.41
C ALA A 26 -12.95 18.48 3.04
N VAL A 27 -12.66 19.50 2.24
CA VAL A 27 -13.32 19.79 0.95
C VAL A 27 -13.28 18.54 0.05
N LYS A 28 -14.45 17.90 -0.11
CA LYS A 28 -14.66 16.87 -1.12
C LYS A 28 -14.37 17.49 -2.48
N THR A 29 -13.39 16.98 -3.21
CA THR A 29 -13.38 17.18 -4.66
C THR A 29 -14.70 16.60 -5.17
N ASN A 30 -15.51 17.44 -5.83
CA ASN A 30 -16.81 17.02 -6.32
C ASN A 30 -16.66 15.70 -7.07
N ALA A 31 -17.55 14.74 -6.79
CA ALA A 31 -17.62 13.55 -7.63
C ALA A 31 -17.77 13.99 -9.08
N PRO A 32 -17.00 13.40 -10.03
CA PRO A 32 -17.18 13.72 -11.43
C PRO A 32 -18.67 13.56 -11.71
N ALA A 33 -19.31 14.67 -12.07
CA ALA A 33 -20.74 14.67 -12.37
C ALA A 33 -20.95 13.61 -13.45
N VAL A 34 -21.82 12.63 -13.17
CA VAL A 34 -22.11 11.57 -14.13
C VAL A 34 -22.73 12.25 -15.34
N ALA A 35 -21.93 12.44 -16.38
CA ALA A 35 -22.41 13.05 -17.61
C ALA A 35 -23.55 12.18 -18.18
N PRO A 36 -24.54 12.80 -18.86
CA PRO A 36 -25.51 12.07 -19.65
C PRO A 36 -24.77 11.09 -20.54
N LEU A 37 -25.21 9.83 -20.56
CA LEU A 37 -24.53 8.79 -21.31
C LEU A 37 -24.60 9.16 -22.81
N PRO A 38 -23.46 9.29 -23.52
CA PRO A 38 -23.48 9.49 -24.96
C PRO A 38 -24.32 8.42 -25.65
N LEU A 39 -25.12 8.82 -26.65
CA LEU A 39 -25.99 7.94 -27.45
C LEU A 39 -25.29 6.71 -28.04
N ARG A 40 -23.96 6.76 -28.17
CA ARG A 40 -23.14 5.64 -28.68
C ARG A 40 -23.08 4.41 -27.74
N PHE A 41 -23.31 4.58 -26.44
CA PHE A 41 -23.24 3.44 -25.51
C PHE A 41 -24.56 2.68 -25.51
N LYS A 42 -24.59 1.55 -26.22
CA LYS A 42 -25.76 0.66 -26.26
C LYS A 42 -25.69 -0.33 -25.09
N ILE A 43 -26.61 -0.19 -24.14
CA ILE A 43 -26.69 -1.05 -22.95
C ILE A 43 -27.56 -2.27 -23.27
N GLY A 44 -27.09 -3.46 -22.93
CA GLY A 44 -27.87 -4.70 -22.99
C GLY A 44 -28.22 -5.18 -24.40
N THR A 45 -27.69 -4.56 -25.46
CA THR A 45 -28.03 -4.92 -26.85
C THR A 45 -27.17 -6.04 -27.42
N ASN A 46 -26.05 -6.40 -26.77
CA ASN A 46 -25.14 -7.45 -27.21
C ASN A 46 -25.13 -8.58 -26.17
N HIS A 47 -26.01 -9.57 -26.38
CA HIS A 47 -26.19 -10.71 -25.48
C HIS A 47 -25.12 -11.78 -25.73
N LYS A 48 -23.92 -11.57 -25.19
CA LYS A 48 -22.93 -12.64 -25.12
C LYS A 48 -23.33 -13.64 -24.03
N LYS A 49 -23.19 -14.94 -24.32
CA LYS A 49 -23.38 -16.02 -23.33
C LYS A 49 -22.36 -15.93 -22.19
N TYR A 50 -21.14 -15.49 -22.51
CA TYR A 50 -20.05 -15.25 -21.56
C TYR A 50 -19.41 -13.90 -21.87
N LEU A 51 -19.17 -13.10 -20.84
CA LEU A 51 -18.39 -11.86 -20.97
C LEU A 51 -16.91 -12.19 -21.08
N ASP A 52 -16.20 -11.40 -21.88
CA ASP A 52 -14.73 -11.39 -21.92
C ASP A 52 -14.17 -10.21 -21.11
N ALA A 53 -12.83 -10.13 -21.02
CA ALA A 53 -12.16 -9.12 -20.21
C ALA A 53 -12.36 -7.67 -20.70
N HIS A 54 -12.82 -7.48 -21.93
CA HIS A 54 -13.06 -6.19 -22.55
C HIS A 54 -14.54 -5.79 -22.49
N ASP A 55 -15.41 -6.64 -21.95
CA ASP A 55 -16.81 -6.31 -21.70
C ASP A 55 -17.00 -5.62 -20.34
N GLY A 56 -18.21 -5.10 -20.12
CA GLY A 56 -18.61 -4.47 -18.88
C GLY A 56 -19.88 -5.11 -18.33
N LYS A 57 -19.74 -6.03 -17.38
CA LYS A 57 -20.85 -6.39 -16.48
C LYS A 57 -21.36 -5.12 -15.79
N VAL A 58 -20.42 -4.30 -15.35
CA VAL A 58 -20.68 -2.93 -14.94
C VAL A 58 -19.74 -1.99 -15.69
N PHE A 59 -20.21 -0.77 -15.92
CA PHE A 59 -19.39 0.30 -16.48
C PHE A 59 -19.74 1.67 -15.89
N CYS A 60 -18.78 2.58 -15.91
CA CYS A 60 -19.02 3.99 -15.66
C CYS A 60 -18.33 4.82 -16.75
N HIS A 61 -18.86 6.02 -16.99
CA HIS A 61 -18.34 6.96 -17.98
C HIS A 61 -17.89 8.21 -17.24
N ILE A 62 -16.59 8.49 -17.32
CA ILE A 62 -15.92 9.66 -16.76
C ILE A 62 -15.20 10.31 -17.95
N PRO A 63 -15.86 11.22 -18.70
CA PRO A 63 -15.34 11.73 -19.97
C PRO A 63 -13.87 12.18 -19.89
N HIS A 64 -13.00 11.82 -20.83
CA HIS A 64 -13.20 11.00 -22.06
C HIS A 64 -12.95 9.49 -21.84
N ARG A 65 -13.05 9.01 -20.61
CA ARG A 65 -12.73 7.63 -20.22
C ARG A 65 -13.99 6.83 -19.93
N VAL A 66 -13.93 5.56 -20.26
CA VAL A 66 -14.89 4.55 -19.81
C VAL A 66 -14.14 3.55 -18.96
N ILE A 67 -14.71 3.20 -17.82
CA ILE A 67 -14.20 2.14 -16.96
C ILE A 67 -15.19 0.99 -17.04
N THR A 68 -14.71 -0.19 -17.42
CA THR A 68 -15.50 -1.41 -17.45
C THR A 68 -14.94 -2.44 -16.50
N SER A 69 -15.81 -3.16 -15.81
CA SER A 69 -15.45 -4.41 -15.15
C SER A 69 -16.25 -5.57 -15.71
N PRO A 70 -15.60 -6.63 -16.19
CA PRO A 70 -16.27 -7.82 -16.69
C PRO A 70 -16.76 -8.74 -15.56
N ASN A 71 -16.13 -8.69 -14.39
CA ASN A 71 -16.35 -9.65 -13.30
C ASN A 71 -16.81 -9.02 -11.98
N ALA A 72 -16.35 -7.80 -11.64
CA ALA A 72 -16.73 -7.14 -10.40
C ALA A 72 -18.15 -6.53 -10.50
N PRO A 73 -18.93 -6.49 -9.40
CA PRO A 73 -20.29 -5.95 -9.39
C PRO A 73 -20.35 -4.43 -9.19
N SER A 74 -19.22 -3.78 -8.91
CA SER A 74 -19.13 -2.34 -8.68
C SER A 74 -17.82 -1.79 -9.23
N ILE A 75 -17.74 -0.47 -9.39
CA ILE A 75 -16.55 0.24 -9.84
C ILE A 75 -16.08 1.13 -8.70
N PRO A 76 -14.89 0.93 -8.12
CA PRO A 76 -14.30 1.89 -7.20
C PRO A 76 -14.07 3.23 -7.91
N ARG A 77 -14.16 4.34 -7.19
CA ARG A 77 -13.71 5.63 -7.71
C ARG A 77 -12.21 5.57 -8.07
N PRO A 78 -11.83 5.97 -9.30
CA PRO A 78 -10.45 5.96 -9.74
C PRO A 78 -9.68 7.19 -9.23
N PHE A 79 -9.08 7.10 -8.05
CA PHE A 79 -8.15 8.14 -7.54
C PHE A 79 -6.77 8.11 -8.21
N VAL A 80 -6.57 7.20 -9.17
CA VAL A 80 -5.27 6.94 -9.81
C VAL A 80 -4.68 8.13 -10.58
N TYR A 81 -5.50 9.15 -10.87
CA TYR A 81 -5.10 10.38 -11.55
C TYR A 81 -4.92 11.57 -10.60
N GLU A 82 -5.24 11.42 -9.31
CA GLU A 82 -5.11 12.49 -8.34
C GLU A 82 -3.67 12.57 -7.81
N ASN A 83 -3.17 13.80 -7.63
CA ASN A 83 -1.79 14.05 -7.16
C ASN A 83 -1.73 14.17 -5.64
N GLU A 84 -2.31 13.19 -4.94
CA GLU A 84 -2.48 13.28 -3.51
C GLU A 84 -1.26 12.75 -2.76
N PRO A 85 -0.82 13.46 -1.71
CA PRO A 85 0.38 13.08 -0.99
C PRO A 85 0.20 11.74 -0.28
N VAL A 86 1.19 10.86 -0.44
CA VAL A 86 1.35 9.70 0.45
C VAL A 86 1.78 10.24 1.81
N GLN A 87 0.80 10.48 2.67
CA GLN A 87 0.96 11.08 3.99
C GLN A 87 0.00 10.37 4.96
N CYS A 88 0.52 9.94 6.10
CA CYS A 88 -0.32 9.30 7.10
C CYS A 88 -1.42 10.26 7.59
N ARG A 89 -2.63 9.75 7.72
CA ARG A 89 -3.81 10.42 8.25
C ARG A 89 -3.96 10.11 9.74
N ALA A 90 -5.03 10.55 10.37
CA ALA A 90 -5.24 10.40 11.82
C ALA A 90 -5.23 8.94 12.29
N ASP A 91 -5.51 7.98 11.41
CA ASP A 91 -5.48 6.54 11.66
C ASP A 91 -4.16 5.86 11.27
N GLY A 92 -3.14 6.64 10.87
CA GLY A 92 -1.82 6.13 10.46
C GLY A 92 -1.74 5.60 9.04
N ARG A 93 -2.86 5.60 8.29
CA ARG A 93 -2.96 5.11 6.91
C ARG A 93 -2.91 6.24 5.90
N TYR A 94 -2.90 5.95 4.60
CA TYR A 94 -2.67 6.97 3.56
C TYR A 94 -3.94 7.53 2.90
N GLY A 95 -5.12 7.25 3.45
CA GLY A 95 -6.38 7.67 2.82
C GLY A 95 -6.63 6.89 1.52
N TYR A 96 -7.11 7.56 0.47
CA TYR A 96 -7.46 6.88 -0.79
C TYR A 96 -6.26 6.51 -1.69
N VAL A 97 -5.07 7.05 -1.42
CA VAL A 97 -3.82 6.59 -2.07
C VAL A 97 -3.20 5.38 -1.35
N ASP A 98 -3.85 4.90 -0.28
CA ASP A 98 -3.40 3.71 0.43
C ASP A 98 -3.69 2.45 -0.40
N ILE A 99 -2.62 1.86 -0.94
CA ILE A 99 -2.65 0.66 -1.77
C ILE A 99 -3.23 -0.56 -1.04
N TYR A 100 -3.28 -0.53 0.29
CA TYR A 100 -3.83 -1.61 1.12
C TYR A 100 -5.32 -1.44 1.42
N GLN A 101 -5.91 -0.29 1.09
CA GLN A 101 -7.33 0.00 1.37
C GLN A 101 -8.16 0.22 0.11
N TRP A 102 -7.52 0.69 -0.96
CA TRP A 102 -8.22 1.09 -2.17
C TRP A 102 -7.51 0.60 -3.44
N PRO A 103 -8.24 0.10 -4.45
CA PRO A 103 -7.61 -0.35 -5.69
C PRO A 103 -6.85 0.78 -6.39
N GLN A 104 -5.63 0.46 -6.82
CA GLN A 104 -4.75 1.37 -7.56
C GLN A 104 -4.52 0.83 -8.97
N MET A 105 -3.71 1.54 -9.76
CA MET A 105 -3.20 1.00 -11.02
C MET A 105 -2.37 -0.27 -10.76
N PHE A 106 -2.54 -1.26 -11.62
CA PHE A 106 -1.72 -2.47 -11.62
C PHE A 106 -0.24 -2.09 -11.73
N CYS A 107 0.59 -2.74 -10.91
CA CYS A 107 2.02 -2.51 -10.82
C CYS A 107 2.73 -3.86 -11.02
N GLU A 108 3.46 -3.98 -12.13
CA GLU A 108 4.11 -5.23 -12.54
C GLU A 108 5.22 -5.66 -11.56
N GLU A 109 5.86 -4.70 -10.89
CA GLU A 109 6.89 -4.96 -9.88
C GLU A 109 6.32 -5.58 -8.61
N TYR A 110 5.02 -5.37 -8.34
CA TYR A 110 4.29 -5.89 -7.19
C TYR A 110 2.97 -6.52 -7.62
N PRO A 111 3.01 -7.58 -8.45
CA PRO A 111 1.82 -8.10 -9.10
C PRO A 111 0.84 -8.74 -8.10
N TRP A 112 1.34 -9.14 -6.92
CA TRP A 112 0.51 -9.62 -5.82
C TRP A 112 -0.35 -8.53 -5.17
N GLY A 113 -0.10 -7.24 -5.44
CA GLY A 113 -0.89 -6.14 -4.86
C GLY A 113 -2.37 -6.19 -5.20
N VAL A 114 -2.75 -6.92 -6.25
CA VAL A 114 -4.16 -7.18 -6.60
C VAL A 114 -4.89 -8.05 -5.58
N ALA A 115 -4.14 -8.79 -4.75
CA ALA A 115 -4.65 -9.78 -3.81
C ALA A 115 -4.75 -9.26 -2.37
N TYR A 116 -4.66 -7.93 -2.15
CA TYR A 116 -4.85 -7.40 -0.81
C TYR A 116 -6.24 -7.77 -0.26
N PRO A 117 -6.31 -8.14 1.04
CA PRO A 117 -7.59 -8.33 1.71
C PRO A 117 -8.49 -7.09 1.61
N VAL A 118 -9.80 -7.30 1.55
CA VAL A 118 -10.80 -6.21 1.46
C VAL A 118 -11.54 -6.02 2.79
N LYS A 119 -11.65 -4.76 3.25
CA LYS A 119 -12.42 -4.39 4.44
C LYS A 119 -13.89 -4.80 4.27
N GLY A 120 -14.48 -5.37 5.32
CA GLY A 120 -15.89 -5.78 5.34
C GLY A 120 -16.14 -7.21 4.84
N MET A 121 -15.11 -7.91 4.37
CA MET A 121 -15.21 -9.32 3.99
C MET A 121 -14.98 -10.29 5.16
N TYR A 122 -14.51 -9.79 6.30
CA TYR A 122 -14.20 -10.57 7.49
C TYR A 122 -15.18 -10.25 8.61
N TRP A 123 -15.66 -11.29 9.29
CA TRP A 123 -16.56 -11.17 10.42
C TRP A 123 -15.83 -10.58 11.62
N GLU A 124 -16.52 -9.88 12.52
CA GLU A 124 -15.89 -9.26 13.70
C GLU A 124 -15.17 -10.26 14.61
N THR A 125 -15.60 -11.52 14.60
CA THR A 125 -14.98 -12.63 15.35
C THR A 125 -13.72 -13.18 14.69
N ASP A 126 -13.47 -12.87 13.42
CA ASP A 126 -12.26 -13.25 12.70
C ASP A 126 -11.10 -12.37 13.17
N PRO A 127 -9.95 -12.95 13.58
CA PRO A 127 -8.75 -12.16 13.89
C PRO A 127 -8.40 -11.13 12.80
N LEU A 128 -8.60 -11.45 11.52
CA LEU A 128 -8.30 -10.57 10.38
C LEU A 128 -9.19 -9.32 10.31
N ALA A 129 -10.32 -9.27 11.02
CA ALA A 129 -11.06 -8.01 11.17
C ALA A 129 -10.20 -6.91 11.81
N ARG A 130 -9.16 -7.29 12.59
CA ARG A 130 -8.21 -6.35 13.18
C ARG A 130 -7.23 -5.71 12.18
N LEU A 131 -7.27 -6.05 10.89
CA LEU A 131 -6.46 -5.38 9.86
C LEU A 131 -6.89 -3.93 9.60
N TRP A 132 -8.14 -3.58 9.88
CA TRP A 132 -8.68 -2.22 9.72
C TRP A 132 -9.03 -1.54 11.04
N TRP A 133 -8.73 -2.18 12.17
CA TRP A 133 -8.91 -1.57 13.48
C TRP A 133 -7.96 -0.38 13.67
N THR A 134 -8.41 0.66 14.36
CA THR A 134 -7.60 1.84 14.66
C THR A 134 -7.61 2.05 16.17
N PRO A 135 -6.44 2.14 16.83
CA PRO A 135 -6.37 2.43 18.25
C PRO A 135 -7.02 3.77 18.61
N THR A 136 -7.61 3.84 19.79
CA THR A 136 -8.06 5.08 20.43
C THR A 136 -7.15 5.43 21.60
N TYR A 137 -7.18 6.68 22.07
CA TYR A 137 -6.30 7.10 23.18
C TYR A 137 -6.57 6.29 24.47
N ALA A 138 -7.75 5.70 24.63
CA ALA A 138 -8.07 4.79 25.74
C ALA A 138 -7.28 3.47 25.69
N ASP A 139 -6.77 3.08 24.51
CA ASP A 139 -5.91 1.91 24.35
C ASP A 139 -4.44 2.21 24.69
N PHE A 140 -4.09 3.46 25.01
CA PHE A 140 -2.74 3.86 25.39
C PHE A 140 -2.54 3.71 26.89
N VAL A 141 -1.50 2.95 27.26
CA VAL A 141 -1.07 2.74 28.65
C VAL A 141 0.26 3.45 28.85
N PRO A 142 0.26 4.68 29.42
CA PRO A 142 1.49 5.42 29.69
C PRO A 142 2.43 4.64 30.60
N LEU A 143 3.73 4.76 30.38
CA LEU A 143 4.72 4.29 31.34
C LEU A 143 4.73 5.21 32.56
N ALA A 144 4.71 4.61 33.75
CA ALA A 144 5.02 5.31 34.98
C ALA A 144 6.51 5.71 35.00
N ASP A 145 6.83 6.75 35.76
CA ASP A 145 8.21 7.13 36.12
C ASP A 145 9.11 7.59 34.95
N THR A 146 8.51 8.15 33.89
CA THR A 146 9.25 8.78 32.78
C THR A 146 8.80 10.22 32.56
N THR A 147 9.75 11.10 32.22
CA THR A 147 9.47 12.49 31.81
C THR A 147 8.96 12.59 30.37
N LEU A 148 9.09 11.52 29.59
CA LEU A 148 8.58 11.41 28.22
C LEU A 148 7.12 10.91 28.24
N VAL A 149 6.28 11.49 27.39
CA VAL A 149 4.89 11.01 27.16
C VAL A 149 4.93 9.82 26.22
N ILE A 150 5.38 8.68 26.75
CA ILE A 150 5.49 7.40 26.06
C ILE A 150 4.79 6.29 26.85
N GLY A 151 4.42 5.24 26.16
CA GLY A 151 3.70 4.13 26.75
C GLY A 151 3.55 2.99 25.77
N PHE A 152 2.69 2.05 26.12
CA PHE A 152 2.40 0.90 25.28
C PHE A 152 0.93 0.91 24.86
N LEU A 153 0.63 0.12 23.83
CA LEU A 153 -0.75 -0.29 23.59
C LEU A 153 -1.27 -1.11 24.79
N SER A 154 -2.57 -1.20 25.02
CA SER A 154 -3.08 -2.07 26.09
C SER A 154 -2.74 -3.54 25.81
N GLN A 155 -2.54 -4.34 26.87
CA GLN A 155 -2.22 -5.76 26.73
C GLN A 155 -3.32 -6.52 25.98
N GLU A 156 -4.59 -6.17 26.21
CA GLU A 156 -5.73 -6.74 25.50
C GLU A 156 -5.58 -6.57 23.99
N LYS A 157 -5.34 -5.34 23.51
CA LYS A 157 -5.21 -5.07 22.07
C LYS A 157 -3.95 -5.67 21.47
N ARG A 158 -2.85 -5.74 22.21
CA ARG A 158 -1.68 -6.52 21.77
C ARG A 158 -2.01 -7.99 21.58
N ASN A 159 -2.75 -8.59 22.51
CA ASN A 159 -3.16 -9.99 22.39
C ASN A 159 -4.06 -10.24 21.17
N GLU A 160 -4.95 -9.29 20.84
CA GLU A 160 -5.76 -9.35 19.62
C GLU A 160 -4.89 -9.30 18.35
N LEU A 161 -3.90 -8.41 18.29
CA LEU A 161 -2.96 -8.34 17.18
C LEU A 161 -2.03 -9.56 17.11
N ASN A 162 -1.69 -10.18 18.24
CA ASN A 162 -0.92 -11.43 18.25
C ASN A 162 -1.68 -12.57 17.56
N LYS A 163 -3.01 -12.65 17.74
CA LYS A 163 -3.84 -13.64 17.04
C LYS A 163 -3.74 -13.48 15.53
N VAL A 164 -3.70 -12.24 15.02
CA VAL A 164 -3.47 -11.96 13.59
C VAL A 164 -2.13 -12.55 13.14
N GLN A 165 -1.08 -12.35 13.94
CA GLN A 165 0.25 -12.89 13.66
C GLN A 165 0.21 -14.42 13.52
N ASP A 166 -0.54 -15.11 14.38
CA ASP A 166 -0.64 -16.57 14.36
C ASP A 166 -1.38 -17.07 13.10
N VAL A 167 -2.41 -16.36 12.64
CA VAL A 167 -3.06 -16.66 11.35
C VAL A 167 -2.06 -16.57 10.20
N VAL A 168 -1.24 -15.52 10.16
CA VAL A 168 -0.24 -15.33 9.10
C VAL A 168 0.84 -16.41 9.14
N LYS A 169 1.32 -16.78 10.34
CA LYS A 169 2.28 -17.89 10.51
C LYS A 169 1.72 -19.19 9.94
N ASN A 170 0.46 -19.51 10.23
CA ASN A 170 -0.20 -20.70 9.69
C ASN A 170 -0.31 -20.65 8.15
N ARG A 171 -0.68 -19.49 7.58
CA ARG A 171 -0.71 -19.27 6.12
C ARG A 171 0.67 -19.48 5.50
N TYR A 172 1.72 -18.94 6.12
CA TYR A 172 3.11 -19.11 5.66
C TYR A 172 3.56 -20.58 5.69
N MET A 173 3.20 -21.33 6.73
CA MET A 173 3.52 -22.76 6.81
C MET A 173 2.85 -23.57 5.69
N LEU A 174 1.60 -23.24 5.34
CA LEU A 174 0.92 -23.85 4.19
C LEU A 174 1.59 -23.47 2.87
N TYR A 175 1.96 -22.19 2.71
CA TYR A 175 2.74 -21.71 1.57
C TYR A 175 4.04 -22.50 1.37
N LYS A 176 4.88 -22.63 2.40
CA LYS A 176 6.15 -23.39 2.32
C LYS A 176 5.92 -24.88 1.99
N LYS A 177 4.84 -25.48 2.50
CA LYS A 177 4.49 -26.89 2.21
C LYS A 177 4.04 -27.10 0.78
N SER A 178 3.39 -26.12 0.16
CA SER A 178 2.79 -26.26 -1.17
C SER A 178 3.81 -26.39 -2.31
N LYS A 179 5.13 -26.29 -2.03
CA LYS A 179 6.23 -26.40 -3.01
C LYS A 179 5.95 -25.62 -4.29
N VAL A 180 5.33 -24.45 -4.16
CA VAL A 180 5.06 -23.55 -5.29
C VAL A 180 6.39 -23.40 -6.03
N PRO A 181 6.45 -23.61 -7.36
CA PRO A 181 7.69 -23.45 -8.10
C PRO A 181 8.19 -22.03 -7.87
N GLU A 182 9.17 -21.89 -6.97
CA GLU A 182 9.80 -20.62 -6.73
C GLU A 182 10.60 -20.28 -7.99
N ARG A 183 9.98 -19.57 -8.92
CA ARG A 183 10.69 -18.63 -9.79
C ARG A 183 11.13 -17.39 -8.99
N ASN A 184 11.27 -17.53 -7.66
CA ASN A 184 11.57 -16.43 -6.75
C ASN A 184 13.08 -16.44 -6.47
N PRO A 185 13.86 -15.57 -7.13
CA PRO A 185 15.32 -15.64 -7.03
C PRO A 185 15.88 -15.24 -5.65
N ARG A 186 15.07 -14.82 -4.66
CA ARG A 186 15.56 -14.13 -3.43
C ARG A 186 14.74 -14.32 -2.14
N ASP A 187 13.95 -15.39 -2.00
CA ASP A 187 13.25 -15.68 -0.72
C ASP A 187 12.35 -14.52 -0.21
N GLN A 188 11.62 -13.88 -1.13
CA GLN A 188 10.83 -12.69 -0.81
C GLN A 188 9.71 -12.96 0.20
N GLY A 189 9.11 -14.16 0.18
CA GLY A 189 8.10 -14.56 1.15
C GLY A 189 8.64 -14.56 2.59
N GLU A 190 9.86 -15.05 2.81
CA GLU A 190 10.51 -15.00 4.12
C GLU A 190 10.86 -13.56 4.53
N ARG A 191 11.31 -12.72 3.59
CA ARG A 191 11.58 -11.29 3.86
C ARG A 191 10.33 -10.54 4.29
N ILE A 192 9.20 -10.74 3.60
CA ILE A 192 7.92 -10.11 3.95
C ILE A 192 7.44 -10.60 5.33
N MET A 193 7.58 -11.89 5.63
CA MET A 193 7.29 -12.45 6.96
C MET A 193 8.16 -11.84 8.06
N LEU A 194 9.46 -11.66 7.80
CA LEU A 194 10.39 -11.04 8.74
C LEU A 194 10.01 -9.59 9.03
N ILE A 195 9.65 -8.82 8.00
CA ILE A 195 9.16 -7.44 8.16
C ILE A 195 7.93 -7.41 9.06
N MET A 196 6.94 -8.27 8.80
CA MET A 196 5.73 -8.37 9.62
C MET A 196 6.04 -8.70 11.08
N ARG A 197 6.94 -9.66 11.33
CA ARG A 197 7.38 -10.02 12.68
C ARG A 197 8.09 -8.86 13.38
N ASN A 198 8.94 -8.13 12.66
CA ASN A 198 9.68 -6.99 13.21
C ASN A 198 8.74 -5.83 13.57
N ASN A 199 7.72 -5.58 12.75
CA ASN A 199 6.69 -4.57 13.04
C ASN A 199 5.91 -4.93 14.31
N TYR A 200 5.48 -6.19 14.44
CA TYR A 200 4.81 -6.66 15.67
C TYR A 200 5.71 -6.56 16.90
N ASN A 201 6.94 -7.08 16.83
CA ASN A 201 7.89 -7.05 17.95
C ASN A 201 8.15 -5.63 18.43
N HIS A 202 8.11 -4.65 17.53
CA HIS A 202 8.30 -3.27 17.94
C HIS A 202 7.12 -2.72 18.74
N LEU A 203 5.92 -2.93 18.22
CA LEU A 203 4.68 -2.55 18.89
C LEU A 203 4.57 -3.21 20.28
N ASP A 204 5.08 -4.43 20.41
CA ASP A 204 5.02 -5.21 21.65
C ASP A 204 6.10 -4.83 22.67
N ARG A 205 7.34 -4.55 22.21
CA ARG A 205 8.50 -4.46 23.11
C ARG A 205 9.00 -3.06 23.42
N PHE A 206 8.64 -2.05 22.61
CA PHE A 206 9.18 -0.70 22.78
C PHE A 206 8.07 0.26 23.20
N PRO A 207 8.31 1.12 24.21
CA PRO A 207 7.40 2.19 24.51
C PRO A 207 7.46 3.25 23.41
N LEU A 208 6.29 3.75 23.03
CA LEU A 208 6.09 4.65 21.90
C LEU A 208 5.26 5.85 22.32
N THR A 209 5.40 6.96 21.60
CA THR A 209 4.43 8.05 21.73
C THR A 209 3.08 7.59 21.18
N TRP A 210 1.98 8.23 21.61
CA TRP A 210 0.64 7.92 21.07
C TRP A 210 0.60 7.96 19.54
N ARG A 211 1.22 8.99 18.95
CA ARG A 211 1.32 9.15 17.51
C ARG A 211 2.07 8.00 16.84
N ASP A 212 3.15 7.53 17.46
CA ASP A 212 3.94 6.42 16.92
C ASP A 212 3.22 5.06 17.07
N ILE A 213 2.39 4.87 18.11
CA ILE A 213 1.54 3.68 18.26
C ILE A 213 0.56 3.55 17.10
N ILE A 214 -0.13 4.64 16.74
CA ILE A 214 -1.07 4.64 15.62
C ILE A 214 -0.35 4.18 14.34
N THR A 215 0.82 4.74 14.06
CA THR A 215 1.60 4.34 12.88
C THR A 215 2.13 2.91 12.99
N ALA A 216 2.60 2.47 14.15
CA ALA A 216 3.12 1.11 14.34
C ALA A 216 2.04 0.05 14.15
N VAL A 217 0.80 0.32 14.60
CA VAL A 217 -0.35 -0.56 14.34
C VAL A 217 -0.67 -0.61 12.85
N ALA A 218 -0.76 0.55 12.18
CA ALA A 218 -1.00 0.60 10.74
C ALA A 218 0.11 -0.10 9.93
N GLU A 219 1.38 0.02 10.34
CA GLU A 219 2.52 -0.67 9.74
C GLU A 219 2.46 -2.19 9.91
N PHE A 220 2.14 -2.65 11.12
CA PHE A 220 1.92 -4.07 11.36
C PHE A 220 0.81 -4.62 10.47
N GLN A 221 -0.35 -3.95 10.43
CA GLN A 221 -1.48 -4.35 9.60
C GLN A 221 -1.13 -4.41 8.10
N ARG A 222 -0.43 -3.38 7.58
CA ARG A 222 0.05 -3.37 6.18
C ARG A 222 1.01 -4.51 5.89
N SER A 223 1.95 -4.80 6.80
CA SER A 223 2.86 -5.92 6.62
C SER A 223 2.16 -7.28 6.67
N VAL A 224 1.08 -7.42 7.45
CA VAL A 224 0.23 -8.62 7.41
C VAL A 224 -0.49 -8.75 6.07
N MET A 225 -1.10 -7.66 5.59
CA MET A 225 -1.77 -7.64 4.28
C MET A 225 -0.79 -7.98 3.15
N GLU A 226 0.46 -7.52 3.25
CA GLU A 226 1.55 -7.90 2.34
C GLU A 226 1.81 -9.41 2.33
N CYS A 227 1.89 -10.05 3.49
CA CYS A 227 2.04 -11.50 3.57
C CYS A 227 0.88 -12.23 2.86
N PHE A 228 -0.36 -11.85 3.17
CA PHE A 228 -1.55 -12.48 2.59
C PHE A 228 -1.58 -12.35 1.07
N ALA A 229 -1.43 -11.12 0.57
CA ALA A 229 -1.45 -10.85 -0.86
C ALA A 229 -0.37 -11.65 -1.59
N TYR A 230 0.84 -11.70 -1.03
CA TYR A 230 1.96 -12.46 -1.59
C TYR A 230 1.66 -13.96 -1.66
N PHE A 231 1.16 -14.56 -0.59
CA PHE A 231 0.86 -16.01 -0.55
C PHE A 231 -0.29 -16.36 -1.49
N ASP A 232 -1.38 -15.59 -1.46
CA ASP A 232 -2.54 -15.80 -2.33
C ASP A 232 -2.16 -15.67 -3.80
N TYR A 233 -1.34 -14.67 -4.13
CA TYR A 233 -0.88 -14.50 -5.49
C TYR A 233 -0.11 -15.73 -5.98
N HIS A 234 0.86 -16.20 -5.20
CA HIS A 234 1.70 -17.32 -5.63
C HIS A 234 1.00 -18.68 -5.58
N GLN A 235 0.04 -18.88 -4.66
CA GLN A 235 -0.67 -20.16 -4.51
C GLN A 235 -1.93 -20.27 -5.37
N MET A 236 -2.60 -19.16 -5.68
CA MET A 236 -3.93 -19.15 -6.31
C MET A 236 -3.94 -18.41 -7.64
N ILE A 237 -3.38 -17.20 -7.69
CA ILE A 237 -3.48 -16.33 -8.88
C ILE A 237 -2.48 -16.74 -9.96
N LEU A 238 -1.20 -16.87 -9.61
CA LEU A 238 -0.12 -17.17 -10.55
C LEU A 238 -0.33 -18.50 -11.29
N PRO A 239 -0.74 -19.61 -10.63
CA PRO A 239 -1.07 -20.84 -11.36
C PRO A 239 -2.22 -20.65 -12.36
N SER A 240 -3.24 -19.86 -12.00
CA SER A 240 -4.38 -19.55 -12.87
C SER A 240 -3.98 -18.69 -14.07
N ILE A 241 -2.99 -17.80 -13.90
CA ILE A 241 -2.40 -17.02 -14.99
C ILE A 241 -1.58 -17.92 -15.93
N GLN A 242 -0.77 -18.81 -15.38
CA GLN A 242 0.14 -19.66 -16.16
C GLN A 242 -0.59 -20.74 -16.96
N THR A 243 -1.64 -21.31 -16.36
CA THR A 243 -2.44 -22.39 -16.97
C THR A 243 -3.92 -22.02 -16.88
N PRO A 244 -4.38 -21.06 -17.72
CA PRO A 244 -5.77 -20.64 -17.69
C PRO A 244 -6.69 -21.77 -18.18
N ALA A 245 -7.74 -22.06 -17.42
CA ALA A 245 -8.74 -23.07 -17.75
C ALA A 245 -10.12 -22.42 -17.96
N PHE A 246 -10.79 -22.75 -19.06
CA PHE A 246 -12.15 -22.28 -19.34
C PHE A 246 -13.20 -23.32 -18.86
N PRO A 247 -14.33 -22.92 -18.26
CA PRO A 247 -14.71 -21.54 -17.93
C PRO A 247 -13.81 -20.92 -16.85
N TYR A 248 -13.52 -19.63 -17.00
CA TYR A 248 -12.69 -18.91 -16.04
C TYR A 248 -13.39 -18.83 -14.67
N PRO A 249 -12.62 -18.83 -13.56
CA PRO A 249 -13.19 -18.71 -12.23
C PRO A 249 -14.00 -17.43 -12.06
N GLU A 250 -15.04 -17.50 -11.24
CA GLU A 250 -15.70 -16.29 -10.75
C GLU A 250 -14.71 -15.41 -9.98
N TYR A 251 -15.00 -14.11 -9.90
CA TYR A 251 -14.11 -13.21 -9.18
C TYR A 251 -14.08 -13.56 -7.69
N ASN A 252 -12.91 -13.43 -7.07
CA ASN A 252 -12.78 -13.57 -5.63
C ASN A 252 -13.07 -12.22 -4.93
N PRO A 253 -14.14 -12.11 -4.13
CA PRO A 253 -14.49 -10.85 -3.47
C PRO A 253 -13.55 -10.48 -2.31
N TYR A 254 -12.68 -11.39 -1.88
CA TYR A 254 -11.68 -11.12 -0.83
C TYR A 254 -10.44 -10.40 -1.37
N TRP A 255 -10.25 -10.35 -2.68
CA TRP A 255 -9.12 -9.66 -3.31
C TRP A 255 -9.51 -8.24 -3.74
N LEU A 256 -8.61 -7.30 -3.46
CA LEU A 256 -8.82 -5.87 -3.74
C LEU A 256 -8.98 -5.58 -5.23
N GLY A 257 -8.27 -6.31 -6.09
CA GLY A 257 -8.22 -6.08 -7.53
C GLY A 257 -7.36 -4.89 -7.93
N ALA A 258 -7.42 -4.51 -9.22
CA ALA A 258 -6.68 -3.37 -9.74
C ALA A 258 -7.34 -2.70 -10.95
N PHE A 259 -7.02 -1.42 -11.12
CA PHE A 259 -7.23 -0.70 -12.36
C PHE A 259 -6.13 -1.02 -13.36
N THR A 260 -6.44 -1.02 -14.64
CA THR A 260 -5.42 -1.08 -15.70
C THR A 260 -5.89 -0.32 -16.93
N CYS A 261 -4.94 0.24 -17.68
CA CYS A 261 -5.20 0.76 -19.03
C CYS A 261 -4.78 -0.24 -20.12
N ASP A 262 -4.13 -1.34 -19.73
CA ASP A 262 -3.64 -2.38 -20.62
C ASP A 262 -4.69 -3.50 -20.75
N PRO A 263 -5.26 -3.72 -21.95
CA PRO A 263 -6.22 -4.80 -22.21
C PRO A 263 -5.66 -6.20 -21.93
N GLY A 264 -4.37 -6.46 -22.15
CA GLY A 264 -3.73 -7.76 -21.89
C GLY A 264 -3.57 -8.06 -20.41
N VAL A 265 -3.26 -7.04 -19.60
CA VAL A 265 -3.32 -7.14 -18.13
C VAL A 265 -4.75 -7.41 -17.68
N ALA A 266 -5.74 -6.72 -18.26
CA ALA A 266 -7.14 -6.95 -17.93
C ALA A 266 -7.57 -8.40 -18.21
N GLU A 267 -7.17 -8.95 -19.36
CA GLU A 267 -7.41 -10.34 -19.72
C GLU A 267 -6.76 -11.31 -18.75
N THR A 268 -5.50 -11.06 -18.38
CA THR A 268 -4.75 -11.90 -17.44
C THR A 268 -5.43 -11.95 -16.06
N LEU A 269 -5.80 -10.79 -15.51
CA LEU A 269 -6.47 -10.70 -14.20
C LEU A 269 -7.88 -11.30 -14.24
N PHE A 270 -8.64 -11.05 -15.32
CA PHE A 270 -9.98 -11.63 -15.51
C PHE A 270 -9.93 -13.15 -15.54
N ARG A 271 -9.00 -13.74 -16.30
CA ARG A 271 -8.78 -15.19 -16.38
C ARG A 271 -8.43 -15.82 -15.03
N ALA A 272 -7.79 -15.07 -14.15
CA ALA A 272 -7.40 -15.51 -12.81
C ALA A 272 -8.47 -15.26 -11.74
N GLY A 273 -9.66 -14.74 -12.11
CA GLY A 273 -10.71 -14.41 -11.13
C GLY A 273 -10.36 -13.23 -10.24
N VAL A 274 -9.43 -12.37 -10.65
CA VAL A 274 -9.08 -11.14 -9.92
C VAL A 274 -10.03 -10.03 -10.35
N PRO A 275 -10.62 -9.25 -9.41
CA PRO A 275 -11.42 -8.09 -9.79
C PRO A 275 -10.58 -7.10 -10.60
N VAL A 276 -11.08 -6.73 -11.77
CA VAL A 276 -10.34 -5.86 -12.69
C VAL A 276 -11.23 -4.78 -13.28
N TRP A 277 -10.65 -3.59 -13.40
CA TRP A 277 -11.30 -2.41 -13.97
C TRP A 277 -10.44 -1.87 -15.11
N LEU A 278 -10.87 -2.13 -16.35
CA LEU A 278 -10.20 -1.64 -17.55
C LEU A 278 -10.62 -0.19 -17.80
N ILE A 279 -9.67 0.73 -17.70
CA ILE A 279 -9.83 2.14 -18.06
C ILE A 279 -9.38 2.32 -19.50
N ARG A 280 -10.26 2.81 -20.36
CA ARG A 280 -9.97 3.02 -21.77
C ARG A 280 -10.62 4.30 -22.30
N HIS A 281 -10.11 4.78 -23.43
CA HIS A 281 -10.74 5.91 -24.11
C HIS A 281 -12.12 5.50 -24.61
N GLU A 282 -13.10 6.39 -24.53
CA GLU A 282 -14.48 6.13 -24.94
C GLU A 282 -14.62 5.66 -26.39
N ASP A 283 -13.71 6.05 -27.29
CA ASP A 283 -13.71 5.61 -28.69
C ASP A 283 -13.32 4.14 -28.90
N THR A 284 -12.66 3.53 -27.91
CA THR A 284 -12.31 2.11 -27.96
C THR A 284 -13.47 1.19 -27.57
N VAL A 285 -14.57 1.76 -27.09
CA VAL A 285 -15.82 1.04 -26.81
C VAL A 285 -16.63 0.97 -28.10
N THR A 286 -16.71 -0.22 -28.69
CA THR A 286 -17.36 -0.45 -29.98
C THR A 286 -18.69 -1.18 -29.82
N ALA A 287 -19.42 -1.38 -30.92
CA ALA A 287 -20.63 -2.19 -30.92
C ALA A 287 -20.41 -3.67 -30.48
N ASN A 288 -19.15 -4.15 -30.53
CA ASN A 288 -18.78 -5.49 -30.09
C ASN A 288 -18.54 -5.59 -28.58
N THR A 289 -18.49 -4.45 -27.86
CA THR A 289 -18.35 -4.41 -26.41
C THR A 289 -19.72 -4.55 -25.74
N SER A 290 -19.92 -5.63 -24.99
CA SER A 290 -21.14 -5.84 -24.22
C SER A 290 -21.10 -5.03 -22.93
N LEU A 291 -22.02 -4.07 -22.79
CA LEU A 291 -22.20 -3.28 -21.58
C LEU A 291 -23.56 -3.61 -20.96
N LEU A 292 -23.57 -4.12 -19.72
CA LEU A 292 -24.81 -4.59 -19.08
C LEU A 292 -25.42 -3.56 -18.13
N ALA A 293 -24.63 -2.93 -17.26
CA ALA A 293 -25.15 -1.97 -16.28
C ALA A 293 -24.25 -0.75 -16.12
N LYS A 294 -24.83 0.45 -16.24
CA LYS A 294 -24.16 1.71 -15.85
C LYS A 294 -24.22 1.85 -14.33
N VAL A 295 -23.09 2.14 -13.69
CA VAL A 295 -23.00 2.33 -12.24
C VAL A 295 -22.33 3.65 -11.88
N VAL A 296 -22.64 4.16 -10.69
CA VAL A 296 -21.90 5.27 -10.08
C VAL A 296 -20.66 4.69 -9.39
N PRO A 297 -19.47 5.30 -9.55
CA PRO A 297 -18.28 4.85 -8.82
C PRO A 297 -18.49 4.88 -7.31
N ARG A 298 -18.08 3.82 -6.62
CA ARG A 298 -18.14 3.68 -5.17
C ARG A 298 -17.06 4.54 -4.53
N GLU A 299 -17.45 5.33 -3.53
CA GLU A 299 -16.53 6.13 -2.73
C GLU A 299 -15.83 5.29 -1.65
N PRO A 300 -14.60 5.65 -1.25
CA PRO A 300 -13.85 4.94 -0.23
C PRO A 300 -14.31 5.33 1.18
N GLU A 301 -14.32 4.34 2.08
CA GLU A 301 -14.51 4.57 3.51
C GLU A 301 -13.14 4.68 4.19
N VAL A 302 -12.50 5.84 4.00
CA VAL A 302 -11.13 6.12 4.47
C VAL A 302 -11.08 7.39 5.32
N VAL A 303 -10.12 7.44 6.25
CA VAL A 303 -9.87 8.63 7.07
C VAL A 303 -9.03 9.62 6.28
N LEU A 304 -9.50 10.86 6.16
CA LEU A 304 -8.77 11.96 5.51
C LEU A 304 -8.27 13.03 6.49
N ALA A 305 -8.77 13.01 7.72
CA ALA A 305 -8.37 13.96 8.74
C ALA A 305 -6.86 13.83 9.04
N MET A 306 -6.19 14.96 9.22
CA MET A 306 -4.82 14.99 9.70
C MET A 306 -4.77 14.61 11.17
N PHE A 307 -3.67 14.02 11.60
CA PHE A 307 -3.46 13.73 13.01
C PHE A 307 -3.49 15.02 13.84
N THR A 308 -4.26 14.97 14.93
CA THR A 308 -4.39 16.03 15.92
C THR A 308 -3.94 15.48 17.26
N ASP A 309 -3.12 16.24 17.98
CA ASP A 309 -2.67 15.84 19.32
C ASP A 309 -3.89 15.74 20.25
N PRO A 310 -4.17 14.57 20.87
CA PRO A 310 -5.39 14.39 21.66
C PRO A 310 -5.38 15.17 22.97
N VAL A 311 -4.21 15.60 23.46
CA VAL A 311 -4.06 16.35 24.71
C VAL A 311 -4.00 17.85 24.42
N LYS A 312 -3.25 18.24 23.39
CA LYS A 312 -3.01 19.65 23.07
C LYS A 312 -3.98 20.23 22.04
N HIS A 313 -4.78 19.38 21.41
CA HIS A 313 -5.82 19.74 20.44
C HIS A 313 -5.35 20.56 19.22
N PHE A 314 -4.05 20.55 18.90
CA PHE A 314 -3.54 21.16 17.67
C PHE A 314 -3.20 20.12 16.60
N ALA A 315 -3.34 20.51 15.34
CA ALA A 315 -2.98 19.68 14.20
C ALA A 315 -1.47 19.44 14.16
N ARG A 316 -1.07 18.18 14.14
CA ARG A 316 0.33 17.76 14.02
C ARG A 316 0.42 16.74 12.88
N PRO A 317 0.44 17.18 11.61
CA PRO A 317 0.43 16.27 10.48
C PRO A 317 1.67 15.36 10.42
N PHE A 318 1.54 14.22 9.75
CA PHE A 318 2.67 13.35 9.43
C PHE A 318 3.50 13.94 8.26
N PRO A 319 4.78 13.59 8.12
CA PRO A 319 5.55 14.02 6.96
C PRO A 319 4.97 13.43 5.67
N VAL A 320 5.04 14.21 4.58
CA VAL A 320 4.71 13.75 3.24
C VAL A 320 5.87 12.90 2.72
N ARG A 321 5.55 11.74 2.14
CA ARG A 321 6.56 10.77 1.66
C ARG A 321 6.74 10.79 0.16
N TYR A 322 5.66 11.08 -0.55
CA TYR A 322 5.62 11.16 -2.00
C TYR A 322 4.44 12.03 -2.42
N VAL A 323 4.58 12.72 -3.55
CA VAL A 323 3.51 13.45 -4.22
C VAL A 323 3.62 13.14 -5.70
N GLY A 324 2.55 12.64 -6.30
CA GLY A 324 2.51 12.31 -7.71
C GLY A 324 1.43 11.28 -8.04
N PRO A 325 1.36 10.84 -9.30
CA PRO A 325 0.32 9.91 -9.75
C PRO A 325 0.50 8.52 -9.14
N SER A 326 -0.58 7.73 -9.18
CA SER A 326 -0.57 6.29 -8.82
C SER A 326 0.28 5.50 -9.81
N ASN A 327 1.55 5.32 -9.47
CA ASN A 327 2.53 4.56 -10.23
C ASN A 327 3.38 3.67 -9.29
N TYR A 328 4.46 3.10 -9.84
CA TYR A 328 5.45 2.34 -9.07
C TYR A 328 5.99 3.14 -7.86
N GLU A 329 6.36 4.41 -8.04
CA GLU A 329 6.92 5.24 -6.96
C GLU A 329 5.90 5.50 -5.84
N CYS A 330 4.63 5.76 -6.19
CA CYS A 330 3.55 5.86 -5.21
C CYS A 330 3.39 4.56 -4.43
N SER A 331 3.38 3.42 -5.13
CA SER A 331 3.27 2.09 -4.52
C SER A 331 4.46 1.81 -3.60
N LEU A 332 5.67 2.16 -4.03
CA LEU A 332 6.90 2.04 -3.26
C LEU A 332 6.86 2.93 -2.01
N ALA A 333 6.39 4.16 -2.12
CA ALA A 333 6.23 5.08 -0.99
C ALA A 333 5.23 4.58 0.05
N CYS A 334 4.14 3.93 -0.39
CA CYS A 334 3.18 3.27 0.50
C CYS A 334 3.77 2.01 1.16
N ARG A 335 4.73 1.33 0.52
CA ARG A 335 5.40 0.12 1.03
C ARG A 335 6.53 0.36 1.99
N ARG A 336 7.29 1.44 1.80
CA ARG A 336 8.37 1.78 2.73
C ARG A 336 7.76 1.90 4.12
N PHE A 337 8.28 1.23 5.12
CA PHE A 337 7.82 1.41 6.50
C PHE A 337 8.57 2.61 7.10
N LEU A 338 7.87 3.51 7.81
CA LEU A 338 8.43 4.74 8.39
C LEU A 338 9.69 4.43 9.20
N ARG A 339 9.74 3.28 9.88
CA ARG A 339 10.91 2.89 10.67
C ARG A 339 12.06 2.31 9.88
N GLN A 340 11.83 1.68 8.73
CA GLN A 340 12.93 1.24 7.89
C GLN A 340 13.65 2.47 7.30
N ASP A 341 12.89 3.46 6.84
CA ASP A 341 13.44 4.75 6.41
C ASP A 341 14.16 5.45 7.56
N GLN A 342 13.56 5.52 8.76
CA GLN A 342 14.22 6.13 9.92
C GLN A 342 15.53 5.42 10.28
N MET A 343 15.54 4.09 10.42
CA MET A 343 16.76 3.32 10.74
C MET A 343 17.84 3.47 9.67
N GLU A 344 17.48 3.56 8.39
CA GLU A 344 18.42 3.86 7.30
C GLU A 344 18.99 5.27 7.42
N THR A 345 18.18 6.29 7.76
CA THR A 345 18.71 7.65 8.07
C THR A 345 19.60 7.70 9.30
N TRP A 346 19.35 6.91 10.34
CA TRP A 346 20.22 6.84 11.53
C TRP A 346 21.56 6.15 11.25
N GLN A 347 21.65 5.30 10.23
CA GLN A 347 22.92 4.71 9.78
C GLN A 347 23.75 5.66 8.91
N VAL A 348 23.11 6.70 8.34
CA VAL A 348 23.80 7.81 7.68
C VAL A 348 24.19 8.86 8.72
N THR A 349 25.17 8.55 9.56
CA THR A 349 25.83 9.57 10.39
C THR A 349 26.52 10.58 9.46
N PRO A 350 26.47 11.90 9.73
CA PRO A 350 27.17 12.89 8.91
C PRO A 350 28.68 12.67 9.02
N THR A 351 29.28 12.12 7.97
CA THR A 351 30.73 12.14 7.81
C THR A 351 31.18 13.59 7.65
N ASN A 352 31.80 14.10 8.71
CA ASN A 352 32.64 15.28 8.79
C ASN A 352 31.95 16.65 8.81
N ALA A 353 31.43 17.02 9.98
CA ALA A 353 31.66 18.36 10.50
C ALA A 353 33.13 18.45 10.97
N ALA A 354 34.04 18.74 10.05
CA ALA A 354 35.36 19.25 10.38
C ALA A 354 35.47 20.63 9.74
N GLY A 355 35.51 21.65 10.60
CA GLY A 355 35.51 23.04 10.20
C GLY A 355 36.66 23.37 9.25
N THR A 356 36.41 24.30 8.35
CA THR A 356 37.49 25.06 7.71
C THR A 356 37.03 26.50 7.58
N SER A 357 37.16 27.24 8.68
CA SER A 357 37.28 28.68 8.62
C SER A 357 38.58 28.98 7.86
N THR A 358 38.46 29.57 6.68
CA THR A 358 39.59 30.00 5.87
C THR A 358 39.78 31.50 6.06
N ALA A 359 40.79 31.86 6.84
CA ALA A 359 41.39 33.18 6.83
C ALA A 359 42.87 33.03 6.44
N GLY A 360 43.26 33.66 5.33
CA GLY A 360 44.58 34.28 5.09
C GLY A 360 45.82 33.38 4.96
N PRO A 361 46.59 33.47 3.85
CA PRO A 361 47.81 32.69 3.62
C PRO A 361 49.07 33.39 4.14
N SER A 362 50.07 32.62 4.59
CA SER A 362 51.46 33.09 4.64
C SER A 362 52.49 31.98 4.42
N MET A 363 53.03 32.03 3.21
CA MET A 363 54.34 31.65 2.66
C MET A 363 55.42 30.96 3.54
N ALA A 364 56.00 29.94 2.89
CA ALA A 364 57.43 29.65 2.67
C ALA A 364 58.27 28.86 3.70
N GLY A 365 58.92 27.80 3.20
CA GLY A 365 60.21 27.28 3.69
C GLY A 365 60.35 25.75 3.73
N PRO A 366 61.21 25.13 2.88
CA PRO A 366 61.43 23.68 2.86
C PRO A 366 62.79 23.26 3.45
N SER A 367 62.86 22.05 4.02
CA SER A 367 64.04 21.17 4.24
C SER A 367 63.90 20.43 5.57
N SER A 368 64.46 19.26 5.84
CA SER A 368 65.14 18.19 5.09
C SER A 368 65.42 17.08 6.13
N ALA A 369 65.42 15.82 5.68
CA ALA A 369 66.13 14.65 6.22
C ALA A 369 65.93 14.20 7.70
N GLY A 370 65.58 12.93 7.87
CA GLY A 370 65.54 12.23 9.17
C GLY A 370 65.19 10.76 9.03
N THR A 371 66.22 9.94 8.85
CA THR A 371 66.30 8.54 8.45
C THR A 371 65.82 7.51 9.51
N GLN A 372 65.47 6.29 9.03
CA GLN A 372 65.54 4.97 9.72
C GLN A 372 64.41 4.64 10.74
N SER A 373 63.78 3.47 10.79
CA SER A 373 64.13 2.10 10.35
C SER A 373 62.87 1.22 10.17
N ALA A 374 62.94 0.29 9.22
CA ALA A 374 62.11 -0.93 9.17
C ALA A 374 63.00 -2.15 9.46
N PRO A 375 62.43 -3.26 9.95
CA PRO A 375 62.35 -4.47 9.11
C PRO A 375 60.99 -5.17 9.30
N ASN A 376 60.15 -5.38 8.27
CA ASN A 376 60.23 -6.29 7.12
C ASN A 376 60.22 -7.79 7.47
N ARG A 377 59.07 -8.45 7.24
CA ARG A 377 58.88 -9.66 6.40
C ARG A 377 57.37 -9.99 6.37
N GLN A 378 56.69 -9.76 5.24
CA GLN A 378 56.46 -10.72 4.14
C GLN A 378 55.76 -12.00 4.63
N ALA A 379 54.64 -12.49 4.09
CA ALA A 379 53.92 -12.30 2.84
C ALA A 379 52.50 -12.89 3.06
N LYS A 380 51.47 -12.83 2.21
CA LYS A 380 51.40 -12.93 0.75
C LYS A 380 49.91 -12.77 0.35
N ARG A 381 49.66 -12.00 -0.72
CA ARG A 381 48.59 -12.16 -1.76
C ARG A 381 47.11 -12.17 -1.32
N LYS A 382 46.15 -11.52 -2.00
CA LYS A 382 46.10 -11.11 -3.41
C LYS A 382 44.96 -10.08 -3.62
N GLN A 383 45.28 -9.10 -4.46
CA GLN A 383 44.44 -8.07 -5.07
C GLN A 383 43.21 -8.58 -5.84
N ARG A 384 42.13 -7.78 -5.85
CA ARG A 384 41.58 -7.00 -6.99
C ARG A 384 40.16 -6.56 -6.61
N ALA A 385 39.83 -5.29 -6.37
CA ALA A 385 39.78 -4.14 -7.29
C ALA A 385 38.88 -4.36 -8.52
N ASN A 386 37.89 -3.46 -8.63
CA ASN A 386 36.89 -3.20 -9.67
C ASN A 386 35.60 -4.05 -9.67
N GLN A 387 34.47 -3.40 -9.36
CA GLN A 387 33.56 -2.89 -10.40
C GLN A 387 32.49 -1.96 -9.81
N LYS A 388 32.36 -0.78 -10.44
CA LYS A 388 31.26 0.18 -10.29
C LYS A 388 30.44 0.11 -11.60
N ALA A 389 29.11 -0.01 -11.45
CA ALA A 389 28.01 0.20 -12.42
C ALA A 389 27.83 -0.82 -13.58
N PRO A 390 26.66 -0.90 -14.26
CA PRO A 390 25.27 -0.49 -13.92
C PRO A 390 24.25 -1.66 -14.03
N TYR A 391 22.97 -1.38 -13.76
CA TYR A 391 21.80 -2.27 -13.93
C TYR A 391 21.79 -3.10 -15.23
N PRO A 392 21.30 -4.35 -15.21
CA PRO A 392 20.75 -5.00 -16.40
C PRO A 392 19.23 -4.75 -16.49
N PRO A 393 18.67 -4.54 -17.69
CA PRO A 393 17.23 -4.46 -17.90
C PRO A 393 16.60 -5.84 -17.67
N SER A 394 15.47 -5.85 -16.96
CA SER A 394 14.60 -7.02 -16.84
C SER A 394 14.08 -7.42 -18.22
N SER A 395 14.44 -8.60 -18.68
CA SER A 395 14.02 -9.16 -19.96
C SER A 395 12.54 -9.53 -19.96
N ASN A 396 11.84 -8.97 -20.93
CA ASN A 396 10.50 -9.26 -21.42
C ASN A 396 10.08 -10.74 -21.30
N LEU A 397 8.97 -10.98 -20.59
CA LEU A 397 8.15 -12.18 -20.73
C LEU A 397 6.68 -11.79 -20.89
N LEU A 398 6.40 -11.02 -21.93
CA LEU A 398 5.08 -10.85 -22.57
C LEU A 398 5.35 -10.43 -24.03
N THR A 399 5.43 -11.45 -24.89
CA THR A 399 5.32 -11.52 -26.37
C THR A 399 5.61 -10.26 -27.22
N GLU A 400 6.67 -10.28 -28.03
CA GLU A 400 6.80 -9.43 -29.23
C GLU A 400 5.99 -10.02 -30.41
N PRO A 401 5.18 -9.24 -31.13
CA PRO A 401 4.69 -9.60 -32.46
C PRO A 401 5.79 -9.35 -33.51
N GLN A 402 6.12 -10.36 -34.31
CA GLN A 402 7.04 -10.19 -35.44
C GLN A 402 6.44 -9.29 -36.51
N LEU A 403 6.91 -8.04 -36.57
CA LEU A 403 6.91 -7.24 -37.79
C LEU A 403 8.12 -7.66 -38.63
N ARG A 404 7.88 -8.38 -39.73
CA ARG A 404 8.82 -8.44 -40.85
C ARG A 404 8.41 -7.39 -41.87
N ASP A 405 9.11 -6.26 -41.88
CA ASP A 405 9.27 -5.46 -43.08
C ASP A 405 10.64 -5.77 -43.68
N SER A 406 10.65 -6.23 -44.92
CA SER A 406 11.83 -6.15 -45.77
C SER A 406 11.44 -5.64 -47.15
N VAL A 407 11.77 -4.35 -47.35
CA VAL A 407 12.45 -3.79 -48.53
C VAL A 407 11.70 -3.75 -49.88
N THR A 408 11.31 -2.51 -50.21
CA THR A 408 11.36 -1.83 -51.51
C THR A 408 11.91 -2.57 -52.75
N GLU A 409 11.05 -2.71 -53.77
CA GLU A 409 11.30 -2.58 -55.22
C GLU A 409 9.91 -2.27 -55.84
N GLY A 410 9.65 -1.39 -56.80
CA GLY A 410 10.40 -0.40 -57.55
C GLY A 410 9.37 0.37 -58.39
N PHE A 411 9.59 1.67 -58.58
CA PHE A 411 8.86 2.49 -59.55
C PHE A 411 9.26 2.07 -60.97
N LYS A 412 8.30 1.74 -61.84
CA LYS A 412 8.26 2.06 -63.29
C LYS A 412 6.99 1.45 -63.93
N GLY A 413 6.23 2.29 -64.64
CA GLY A 413 5.11 1.89 -65.49
C GLY A 413 3.90 2.78 -65.27
#